data_AF-A0A1G4USF4-F1
#
_entry.id   AF-A0A1G4USF4-F1
#
_cell.length_a   1.000
_cell.length_b   1.000
_cell.length_c   1.000
_cell.angle_alpha   90.00
_cell.angle_beta   90.00
_cell.angle_gamma   90.00
#
_symmetry.space_group_name_H-M   'P 1'
#
loop_
_entity.id
_entity.type
_entity.pdbx_description
1 polymer ?
#
loop_
_entity_poly.entity_id
_entity_poly.type
_entity_poly.pdbx_seq_one_letter_code
_entity_poly.pdbx_strand_id
1 'polypeptide(L)'
;MPLNDQAPIGEMDRSLPIDDDYVTYTLNLGKFQDFDLGLFATKWFDYRHLTPLQATRLYTAALEPVYQRIYAREFDREKAKYIKVADLDKLLEGLRRGDSHAKATFTACWRGRQVADALGMPYEIYLDLIVSARLRRWQRTQMPRPQHLYHEYDVEKVQLRWEEMQASDLYLAEHPAYMVQNYQGALHQNDYHEWLIKQARLRQNTAYYIARFIDEDRLPLDKVSSRLEPHLFEQVTSYLQ
;
A
#
# COMPACT_ATOMS: atom_id res chain seq x y z
N MET A 1 0.96 3.84 -23.72
CA MET A 1 1.52 2.47 -23.76
C MET A 1 2.92 2.55 -24.34
N PRO A 2 3.93 1.82 -23.83
CA PRO A 2 4.03 1.17 -22.52
C PRO A 2 5.13 1.83 -21.65
N LEU A 3 4.86 1.99 -20.36
CA LEU A 3 5.88 2.21 -19.33
C LEU A 3 5.41 1.36 -18.16
N ASN A 4 5.71 0.07 -18.22
CA ASN A 4 5.66 -0.80 -17.07
C ASN A 4 6.83 -1.78 -17.17
N ASP A 5 8.04 -1.23 -17.12
CA ASP A 5 9.29 -1.99 -16.87
C ASP A 5 9.55 -2.11 -15.36
N GLN A 6 8.50 -2.04 -14.54
CA GLN A 6 8.59 -2.44 -13.14
C GLN A 6 8.12 -3.88 -13.08
N ALA A 7 9.01 -4.76 -12.64
CA ALA A 7 8.70 -6.15 -12.36
C ALA A 7 7.42 -6.19 -11.49
N PRO A 8 6.44 -7.07 -11.79
CA PRO A 8 5.26 -7.23 -10.95
C PRO A 8 5.69 -7.39 -9.49
N ILE A 9 4.89 -6.90 -8.54
CA ILE A 9 5.26 -6.85 -7.11
C ILE A 9 5.71 -8.23 -6.58
N GLY A 10 5.23 -9.33 -7.18
CA GLY A 10 5.64 -10.70 -6.89
C GLY A 10 7.02 -11.15 -7.42
N GLU A 11 7.69 -10.36 -8.25
CA GLU A 11 9.05 -10.61 -8.79
C GLU A 11 10.15 -9.81 -8.06
N MET A 12 9.78 -8.91 -7.15
CA MET A 12 10.76 -8.20 -6.32
C MET A 12 11.29 -9.13 -5.23
N ASP A 13 12.37 -9.85 -5.53
CA ASP A 13 13.10 -10.61 -4.50
C ASP A 13 13.58 -9.67 -3.39
N ARG A 14 13.51 -10.12 -2.14
CA ARG A 14 13.91 -9.32 -0.99
C ARG A 14 15.41 -9.09 -1.08
N SER A 15 15.83 -7.87 -1.39
CA SER A 15 17.24 -7.54 -1.56
C SER A 15 18.02 -7.80 -0.27
N LEU A 16 19.31 -8.12 -0.41
CA LEU A 16 20.20 -8.25 0.74
C LEU A 16 20.14 -6.96 1.58
N PRO A 17 20.10 -7.05 2.93
CA PRO A 17 19.87 -5.89 3.82
C PRO A 17 20.88 -4.75 3.72
N ILE A 18 21.99 -4.93 3.00
CA ILE A 18 23.13 -4.01 2.99
C ILE A 18 22.79 -2.59 2.52
N ASP A 19 21.87 -2.45 1.55
CA ASP A 19 21.45 -1.14 1.05
C ASP A 19 20.52 -0.43 2.04
N ASP A 20 19.62 -1.18 2.69
CA ASP A 20 18.79 -0.68 3.79
C ASP A 20 19.64 -0.25 4.99
N ASP A 21 20.68 -1.03 5.30
CA ASP A 21 21.63 -0.75 6.38
C ASP A 21 22.44 0.53 6.10
N TYR A 22 22.89 0.72 4.85
CA TYR A 22 23.59 1.95 4.44
C TYR A 22 22.70 3.19 4.56
N VAL A 23 21.47 3.12 4.05
CA VAL A 23 20.51 4.24 4.12
C VAL A 23 20.20 4.57 5.58
N THR A 24 19.98 3.55 6.41
CA THR A 24 19.70 3.72 7.83
C THR A 24 20.86 4.39 8.55
N TYR A 25 22.08 3.92 8.32
CA TYR A 25 23.29 4.47 8.90
C TYR A 25 23.50 5.94 8.48
N THR A 26 23.43 6.21 7.17
CA THR A 26 23.70 7.54 6.58
C THR A 26 22.70 8.60 7.04
N LEU A 27 21.44 8.21 7.24
CA LEU A 27 20.39 9.12 7.64
C LEU A 27 20.20 9.20 9.16
N ASN A 28 20.97 8.44 9.95
CA ASN A 28 20.81 8.27 11.39
C ASN A 28 19.36 7.90 11.77
N LEU A 29 18.80 6.95 11.01
CA LEU A 29 17.39 6.56 11.06
C LEU A 29 17.09 5.45 12.07
N GLY A 30 17.95 5.19 13.07
CA GLY A 30 17.72 4.11 14.04
C GLY A 30 16.30 4.13 14.62
N LYS A 31 15.76 5.33 14.91
CA LYS A 31 14.38 5.52 15.39
C LYS A 31 13.29 5.19 14.36
N PHE A 32 13.57 5.30 13.07
CA PHE A 32 12.60 4.97 12.02
C PHE A 32 12.54 3.46 11.78
N GLN A 33 13.67 2.73 11.92
CA GLN A 33 13.68 1.27 11.84
C GLN A 33 12.84 0.61 12.93
N ASP A 34 12.96 1.08 14.18
CA ASP A 34 12.15 0.56 15.28
C ASP A 34 10.65 0.73 15.01
N PHE A 35 10.27 1.88 14.44
CA PHE A 35 8.88 2.14 14.03
C PHE A 35 8.45 1.20 12.90
N ASP A 36 9.32 1.01 11.90
CA ASP A 36 9.10 0.12 10.75
C ASP A 36 8.79 -1.33 11.15
N LEU A 37 9.48 -1.86 12.16
CA LEU A 37 9.21 -3.20 12.68
C LEU A 37 7.79 -3.33 13.25
N GLY A 38 7.31 -2.28 13.93
CA GLY A 38 5.95 -2.23 14.47
C GLY A 38 4.86 -2.18 13.41
N LEU A 39 5.19 -1.83 12.16
CA LEU A 39 4.22 -1.71 11.06
C LEU A 39 3.99 -3.02 10.30
N PHE A 40 4.76 -4.08 10.56
CA PHE A 40 4.65 -5.33 9.79
C PHE A 40 3.23 -5.89 9.76
N ALA A 41 2.53 -5.87 10.91
CA ALA A 41 1.19 -6.43 11.05
C ALA A 41 0.08 -5.54 10.47
N THR A 42 0.34 -4.25 10.25
CA THR A 42 -0.63 -3.29 9.72
C THR A 42 -0.43 -3.01 8.25
N LYS A 43 0.80 -3.17 7.74
CA LYS A 43 1.18 -2.95 6.35
C LYS A 43 0.31 -3.75 5.38
N TRP A 44 0.00 -3.13 4.23
CA TRP A 44 -0.67 -3.79 3.12
C TRP A 44 0.08 -5.08 2.74
N PHE A 45 -0.68 -6.15 2.52
CA PHE A 45 -0.19 -7.52 2.43
C PHE A 45 0.99 -7.67 1.46
N ASP A 46 0.88 -7.15 0.24
CA ASP A 46 1.93 -7.26 -0.78
C ASP A 46 3.26 -6.63 -0.35
N TYR A 47 3.21 -5.64 0.54
CA TYR A 47 4.40 -4.91 0.96
C TYR A 47 5.10 -5.56 2.16
N ARG A 48 4.51 -6.58 2.80
CA ARG A 48 5.11 -7.28 3.95
C ARG A 48 6.38 -8.05 3.60
N HIS A 49 6.55 -8.38 2.33
CA HIS A 49 7.73 -9.07 1.81
C HIS A 49 8.87 -8.13 1.41
N LEU A 50 8.63 -6.81 1.46
CA LEU A 50 9.59 -5.79 1.06
C LEU A 50 10.43 -5.30 2.24
N THR A 51 11.69 -4.96 1.96
CA THR A 51 12.50 -4.16 2.89
C THR A 51 11.93 -2.73 2.99
N PRO A 52 12.18 -2.00 4.10
CA PRO A 52 11.79 -0.59 4.21
C PRO A 52 12.23 0.29 3.03
N LEU A 53 13.42 0.07 2.46
CA LEU A 53 13.87 0.82 1.28
C LEU A 53 13.10 0.43 0.01
N GLN A 54 12.86 -0.87 -0.21
CA GLN A 54 12.03 -1.35 -1.33
C GLN A 54 10.61 -0.79 -1.25
N ALA A 55 10.00 -0.82 -0.07
CA ALA A 55 8.69 -0.24 0.17
C ALA A 55 8.67 1.29 -0.09
N THR A 56 9.72 2.00 0.33
CA THR A 56 9.88 3.44 0.05
C THR A 56 10.08 3.70 -1.45
N ARG A 57 10.74 2.80 -2.18
CA ARG A 57 10.87 2.87 -3.64
C ARG A 57 9.52 2.78 -4.32
N LEU A 58 8.70 1.81 -3.95
CA LEU A 58 7.34 1.67 -4.50
C LEU A 58 6.48 2.90 -4.19
N TYR A 59 6.51 3.38 -2.94
CA TYR A 59 5.78 4.59 -2.57
C TYR A 59 6.24 5.82 -3.39
N THR A 60 7.55 5.99 -3.56
CA THR A 60 8.12 7.11 -4.33
C THR A 60 7.75 7.00 -5.81
N ALA A 61 7.78 5.79 -6.38
CA ALA A 61 7.38 5.55 -7.76
C ALA A 61 5.89 5.85 -7.99
N ALA A 62 5.03 5.56 -7.01
CA ALA A 62 3.59 5.85 -7.07
C ALA A 62 3.25 7.35 -7.02
N LEU A 63 4.14 8.21 -6.50
CA LEU A 63 3.89 9.66 -6.40
C LEU A 63 3.66 10.30 -7.76
N GLU A 64 4.54 10.05 -8.73
CA GLU A 64 4.47 10.69 -10.03
C GLU A 64 3.14 10.43 -10.76
N PRO A 65 2.72 9.19 -11.03
CA PRO A 65 1.48 8.93 -11.76
C PRO A 65 0.25 9.47 -11.03
N VAL A 66 0.21 9.40 -9.69
CA VAL A 66 -0.87 9.98 -8.89
C VAL A 66 -0.91 11.50 -9.03
N TYR A 67 0.23 12.17 -8.92
CA TYR A 67 0.31 13.62 -9.08
C TYR A 67 -0.09 14.05 -10.47
N GLN A 68 0.33 13.34 -11.51
CA GLN A 68 -0.05 13.63 -12.89
C GLN A 68 -1.57 13.50 -13.08
N ARG A 69 -2.17 12.41 -12.57
CA ARG A 69 -3.63 12.18 -12.63
C ARG A 69 -4.41 13.29 -11.93
N ILE A 70 -4.02 13.63 -10.71
CA ILE A 70 -4.69 14.69 -9.93
C ILE A 70 -4.46 16.05 -10.59
N TYR A 71 -3.25 16.36 -11.02
CA TYR A 71 -2.97 17.64 -11.66
C TYR A 71 -3.76 17.82 -12.96
N ALA A 72 -3.91 16.75 -13.75
CA ALA A 72 -4.74 16.77 -14.95
C ALA A 72 -6.22 17.04 -14.66
N ARG A 73 -6.71 16.58 -13.50
CA ARG A 73 -8.09 16.75 -13.05
C ARG A 73 -8.35 18.14 -12.47
N GLU A 74 -7.41 18.66 -11.68
CA GLU A 74 -7.62 19.87 -10.86
C GLU A 74 -7.03 21.15 -11.49
N PHE A 75 -6.01 21.04 -12.35
CA PHE A 75 -5.25 22.20 -12.85
C PHE A 75 -5.17 22.23 -14.38
N ASP A 76 -4.39 21.34 -14.99
CA ASP A 76 -4.08 21.38 -16.42
C ASP A 76 -3.66 20.00 -16.93
N ARG A 77 -4.49 19.44 -17.82
CA ARG A 77 -4.28 18.11 -18.41
C ARG A 77 -3.05 18.03 -19.31
N GLU A 78 -2.73 19.08 -20.05
CA GLU A 78 -1.61 19.06 -20.99
C GLU A 78 -0.26 19.19 -20.29
N LYS A 79 -0.22 19.97 -19.20
CA LYS A 79 1.00 20.14 -18.39
C LYS A 79 1.25 18.96 -17.45
N ALA A 80 0.22 18.21 -17.08
CA ALA A 80 0.33 17.07 -16.18
C ALA A 80 1.44 16.09 -16.56
N LYS A 81 1.56 15.71 -17.85
CA LYS A 81 2.56 14.76 -18.35
C LYS A 81 4.03 15.17 -18.12
N TYR A 82 4.29 16.45 -17.82
CA TYR A 82 5.64 16.96 -17.57
C TYR A 82 5.97 17.07 -16.08
N ILE A 83 5.04 16.74 -15.19
CA ILE A 83 5.27 16.76 -13.76
C ILE A 83 6.17 15.59 -13.36
N LYS A 84 7.31 15.94 -12.76
CA LYS A 84 8.25 15.04 -12.11
C LYS A 84 8.27 15.36 -10.62
N VAL A 85 8.05 14.36 -9.77
CA VAL A 85 7.90 14.57 -8.33
C VAL A 85 9.16 14.16 -7.58
N ALA A 86 9.50 12.88 -7.65
CA ALA A 86 10.62 12.31 -6.94
C ALA A 86 11.11 11.05 -7.67
N ASP A 87 12.40 10.79 -7.56
CA ASP A 87 13.07 9.62 -8.11
C ASP A 87 14.00 9.12 -7.02
N LEU A 88 13.77 7.90 -6.54
CA LEU A 88 14.49 7.39 -5.37
C LEU A 88 15.99 7.32 -5.62
N ASP A 89 16.43 6.93 -6.83
CA ASP A 89 17.86 6.79 -7.12
C ASP A 89 18.55 8.14 -7.15
N LYS A 90 17.88 9.19 -7.67
CA LYS A 90 18.37 10.57 -7.56
C LYS A 90 18.42 11.07 -6.13
N LEU A 91 17.42 10.72 -5.31
CA LEU A 91 17.41 11.08 -3.90
C LEU A 91 18.57 10.39 -3.15
N LEU A 92 18.81 9.11 -3.39
CA LEU A 92 19.92 8.35 -2.81
C LEU A 92 21.27 8.91 -3.23
N GLU A 93 21.43 9.32 -4.49
CA GLU A 93 22.65 9.97 -4.94
C GLU A 93 22.85 11.35 -4.30
N GLY A 94 21.79 12.15 -4.16
CA GLY A 94 21.84 13.41 -3.42
C GLY A 94 22.22 13.21 -1.95
N LEU A 95 21.70 12.15 -1.31
CA LEU A 95 22.04 11.75 0.05
C LEU A 95 23.53 11.46 0.23
N ARG A 96 24.14 10.71 -0.70
CA ARG A 96 25.59 10.43 -0.71
C ARG A 96 26.42 11.70 -0.80
N ARG A 97 25.90 12.73 -1.49
CA ARG A 97 26.54 14.05 -1.63
C ARG A 97 26.22 15.01 -0.49
N GLY A 98 25.44 14.60 0.51
CA GLY A 98 25.02 15.45 1.62
C GLY A 98 24.00 16.53 1.24
N ASP A 99 23.24 16.35 0.15
CA ASP A 99 22.20 17.29 -0.28
C ASP A 99 21.04 17.30 0.72
N SER A 100 20.83 18.46 1.36
CA SER A 100 19.77 18.68 2.33
C SER A 100 18.37 18.57 1.74
N HIS A 101 18.19 18.94 0.47
CA HIS A 101 16.90 18.83 -0.23
C HIS A 101 16.55 17.37 -0.52
N ALA A 102 17.52 16.59 -1.01
CA ALA A 102 17.38 15.15 -1.20
C ALA A 102 17.05 14.44 0.12
N LYS A 103 17.76 14.79 1.20
CA LYS A 103 17.48 14.28 2.55
C LYS A 103 16.07 14.60 3.03
N ALA A 104 15.62 15.84 2.87
CA ALA A 104 14.28 16.25 3.30
C ALA A 104 13.19 15.52 2.52
N THR A 105 13.34 15.40 1.20
CA THR A 105 12.36 14.74 0.33
C THR A 105 12.32 13.24 0.57
N PHE A 106 13.48 12.59 0.72
CA PHE A 106 13.57 11.18 1.08
C PHE A 106 12.87 10.91 2.42
N THR A 107 13.19 11.70 3.45
CA THR A 107 12.57 11.57 4.78
C THR A 107 11.06 11.75 4.72
N ALA A 108 10.58 12.68 3.89
CA ALA A 108 9.15 12.90 3.69
C ALA A 108 8.47 11.70 3.00
N CYS A 109 9.10 11.10 1.98
CA CYS A 109 8.58 9.89 1.34
C CYS A 109 8.55 8.71 2.31
N TRP A 110 9.62 8.51 3.10
CA TRP A 110 9.68 7.47 4.12
C TRP A 110 8.55 7.61 5.15
N ARG A 111 8.31 8.83 5.66
CA ARG A 111 7.22 9.09 6.62
C ARG A 111 5.84 8.88 6.00
N GLY A 112 5.62 9.38 4.78
CA GLY A 112 4.35 9.17 4.08
C GLY A 112 4.06 7.68 3.86
N ARG A 113 5.08 6.90 3.48
CA ARG A 113 5.01 5.45 3.35
C ARG A 113 4.70 4.76 4.68
N GLN A 114 5.34 5.18 5.77
CA GLN A 114 5.06 4.67 7.13
C GLN A 114 3.60 4.90 7.54
N VAL A 115 3.01 6.04 7.19
CA VAL A 115 1.58 6.32 7.47
C VAL A 115 0.67 5.44 6.59
N ALA A 116 0.99 5.27 5.31
CA ALA A 116 0.22 4.38 4.44
C ALA A 116 0.23 2.92 4.95
N ASP A 117 1.40 2.45 5.41
CA ASP A 117 1.54 1.12 6.02
C ASP A 117 0.74 1.00 7.32
N ALA A 118 0.76 2.04 8.17
CA ALA A 118 -0.02 2.04 9.41
C ALA A 118 -1.53 1.92 9.16
N LEU A 119 -2.02 2.46 8.04
CA LEU A 119 -3.42 2.35 7.60
C LEU A 119 -3.73 1.05 6.84
N GLY A 120 -2.72 0.23 6.53
CA GLY A 120 -2.88 -0.99 5.72
C GLY A 120 -3.44 -0.71 4.34
N MET A 121 -2.93 0.33 3.67
CA MET A 121 -3.47 0.79 2.39
C MET A 121 -2.43 0.68 1.25
N PRO A 122 -2.84 0.27 0.04
CA PRO A 122 -1.99 0.38 -1.15
C PRO A 122 -1.51 1.82 -1.39
N TYR A 123 -0.25 1.99 -1.78
CA TYR A 123 0.39 3.32 -1.86
C TYR A 123 -0.30 4.26 -2.85
N GLU A 124 -0.74 3.77 -4.00
CA GLU A 124 -1.45 4.59 -4.98
C GLU A 124 -2.77 5.14 -4.44
N ILE A 125 -3.51 4.33 -3.68
CA ILE A 125 -4.78 4.73 -3.05
C ILE A 125 -4.49 5.77 -1.98
N TYR A 126 -3.50 5.53 -1.12
CA TYR A 126 -3.11 6.48 -0.09
C TYR A 126 -2.76 7.83 -0.67
N LEU A 127 -1.90 7.83 -1.69
CA LEU A 127 -1.45 9.03 -2.35
C LEU A 127 -2.59 9.76 -3.05
N ASP A 128 -3.51 9.06 -3.71
CA ASP A 128 -4.66 9.69 -4.37
C ASP A 128 -5.56 10.40 -3.35
N LEU A 129 -5.88 9.70 -2.26
CA LEU A 129 -6.73 10.21 -1.19
C LEU A 129 -6.07 11.37 -0.45
N ILE A 130 -4.81 11.24 -0.03
CA ILE A 130 -4.13 12.25 0.79
C ILE A 130 -3.85 13.52 0.00
N VAL A 131 -3.45 13.42 -1.26
CA VAL A 131 -3.23 14.60 -2.12
C VAL A 131 -4.57 15.30 -2.38
N SER A 132 -5.62 14.53 -2.71
CA SER A 132 -6.96 15.10 -2.91
C SER A 132 -7.50 15.76 -1.64
N ALA A 133 -7.35 15.13 -0.47
CA ALA A 133 -7.75 15.69 0.81
C ALA A 133 -6.99 16.97 1.14
N ARG A 134 -5.66 16.98 0.90
CA ARG A 134 -4.82 18.16 1.11
C ARG A 134 -5.24 19.30 0.19
N LEU A 135 -5.46 19.02 -1.10
CA LEU A 135 -5.80 20.01 -2.11
C LEU A 135 -7.09 20.79 -1.79
N ARG A 136 -8.09 20.13 -1.18
CA ARG A 136 -9.34 20.81 -0.78
C ARG A 136 -9.14 21.99 0.19
N ARG A 137 -8.03 22.02 0.92
CA ARG A 137 -7.65 23.13 1.81
C ARG A 137 -6.35 23.81 1.39
N TRP A 138 -5.83 23.48 0.22
CA TRP A 138 -4.55 23.96 -0.21
C TRP A 138 -4.68 25.33 -0.86
N GLN A 139 -4.23 26.36 -0.15
CA GLN A 139 -4.35 27.76 -0.58
C GLN A 139 -3.26 28.19 -1.58
N ARG A 140 -2.39 27.26 -2.03
CA ARG A 140 -1.27 27.57 -2.92
C ARG A 140 -1.57 27.12 -4.35
N THR A 141 -0.99 27.82 -5.31
CA THR A 141 -1.11 27.53 -6.76
C THR A 141 -0.31 26.31 -7.22
N GLN A 142 0.52 25.73 -6.35
CA GLN A 142 1.38 24.58 -6.66
C GLN A 142 0.85 23.33 -5.96
N MET A 143 1.16 22.14 -6.48
CA MET A 143 0.85 20.88 -5.80
C MET A 143 1.49 20.80 -4.41
N PRO A 144 0.84 20.13 -3.44
CA PRO A 144 1.47 19.85 -2.16
C PRO A 144 2.75 19.01 -2.38
N ARG A 145 3.83 19.35 -1.68
CA ARG A 145 5.06 18.53 -1.64
C ARG A 145 4.90 17.29 -0.73
N PRO A 146 5.73 16.24 -0.89
CA PRO A 146 5.67 15.02 -0.06
C PRO A 146 5.59 15.26 1.45
N GLN A 147 6.31 16.26 1.96
CA GLN A 147 6.31 16.62 3.39
C GLN A 147 4.96 17.09 3.95
N HIS A 148 3.98 17.37 3.08
CA HIS A 148 2.64 17.78 3.47
C HIS A 148 1.62 16.62 3.40
N LEU A 149 2.03 15.42 3.00
CA LEU A 149 1.15 14.28 2.72
C LEU A 149 1.07 13.29 3.88
N TYR A 150 1.24 13.75 5.11
CA TYR A 150 1.12 12.90 6.31
C TYR A 150 0.68 13.71 7.54
N HIS A 151 0.05 14.87 7.33
CA HIS A 151 -0.53 15.63 8.43
C HIS A 151 -1.75 14.90 9.01
N GLU A 152 -1.79 14.77 10.33
CA GLU A 152 -2.82 14.04 11.09
C GLU A 152 -4.25 14.30 10.62
N TYR A 153 -4.62 15.57 10.48
CA TYR A 153 -5.95 15.95 9.99
C TYR A 153 -6.26 15.34 8.61
N ASP A 154 -5.32 15.41 7.66
CA ASP A 154 -5.52 14.88 6.31
C ASP A 154 -5.61 13.35 6.36
N VAL A 155 -4.80 12.72 7.23
CA VAL A 155 -4.76 11.27 7.46
C VAL A 155 -6.09 10.74 8.03
N GLU A 156 -6.71 11.43 8.99
CA GLU A 156 -8.03 11.05 9.51
C GLU A 156 -9.09 10.99 8.40
N LYS A 157 -9.08 11.96 7.48
CA LYS A 157 -10.00 11.97 6.34
C LYS A 157 -9.72 10.85 5.35
N VAL A 158 -8.44 10.53 5.14
CA VAL A 158 -8.02 9.39 4.32
C VAL A 158 -8.50 8.08 4.94
N GLN A 159 -8.37 7.92 6.25
CA GLN A 159 -8.83 6.71 6.95
C GLN A 159 -10.34 6.51 6.81
N LEU A 160 -11.15 7.54 7.06
CA LEU A 160 -12.61 7.46 6.88
C LEU A 160 -12.97 7.06 5.44
N ARG A 161 -12.32 7.70 4.46
CA ARG A 161 -12.57 7.38 3.05
C ARG A 161 -12.12 5.97 2.69
N TRP A 162 -11.07 5.46 3.32
CA TRP A 162 -10.60 4.09 3.13
C TRP A 162 -11.63 3.07 3.57
N GLU A 163 -12.26 3.29 4.73
CA GLU A 163 -13.29 2.42 5.27
C GLU A 163 -14.53 2.39 4.34
N GLU A 164 -14.94 3.54 3.81
CA GLU A 164 -16.00 3.63 2.80
C GLU A 164 -15.64 2.87 1.51
N MET A 165 -14.39 2.99 1.05
CA MET A 165 -13.90 2.29 -0.13
C MET A 165 -13.87 0.78 0.08
N GLN A 166 -13.41 0.30 1.24
CA GLN A 166 -13.44 -1.13 1.60
C GLN A 166 -14.86 -1.70 1.59
N ALA A 167 -15.89 -0.90 1.87
CA ALA A 167 -17.29 -1.33 1.79
C ALA A 167 -17.81 -1.43 0.35
N SER A 168 -17.21 -0.69 -0.58
CA SER A 168 -17.66 -0.57 -1.98
C SER A 168 -16.87 -1.50 -2.93
N ASP A 169 -15.55 -1.55 -2.78
CA ASP A 169 -14.62 -2.22 -3.69
C ASP A 169 -13.85 -3.33 -2.98
N LEU A 170 -13.52 -4.40 -3.73
CA LEU A 170 -12.68 -5.47 -3.22
C LEU A 170 -11.19 -5.11 -3.38
N TYR A 171 -10.43 -5.31 -2.30
CA TYR A 171 -8.99 -5.13 -2.29
C TYR A 171 -8.32 -6.46 -1.96
N LEU A 172 -7.64 -7.02 -2.94
CA LEU A 172 -6.96 -8.32 -2.88
C LEU A 172 -5.46 -8.11 -3.00
N ALA A 173 -4.69 -8.90 -2.27
CA ALA A 173 -3.26 -8.99 -2.43
C ALA A 173 -2.91 -9.81 -3.69
N GLU A 174 -1.81 -9.47 -4.34
CA GLU A 174 -1.31 -10.14 -5.54
C GLU A 174 -0.14 -11.09 -5.24
N HIS A 175 0.56 -10.90 -4.11
CA HIS A 175 1.77 -11.65 -3.81
C HIS A 175 1.49 -13.17 -3.71
N PRO A 176 2.28 -14.03 -4.40
CA PRO A 176 2.02 -15.46 -4.48
C PRO A 176 1.92 -16.19 -3.14
N ALA A 177 2.58 -15.68 -2.09
CA ALA A 177 2.49 -16.25 -0.74
C ALA A 177 1.08 -16.24 -0.14
N TYR A 178 0.14 -15.48 -0.73
CA TYR A 178 -1.25 -15.40 -0.29
C TYR A 178 -2.21 -16.31 -1.07
N MET A 179 -1.68 -17.15 -1.96
CA MET A 179 -2.45 -18.23 -2.59
C MET A 179 -2.43 -19.48 -1.71
N VAL A 180 -3.52 -20.25 -1.73
CA VAL A 180 -3.69 -21.45 -0.90
C VAL A 180 -2.61 -22.49 -1.18
N GLN A 181 -2.24 -22.66 -2.46
CA GLN A 181 -1.12 -23.51 -2.88
C GLN A 181 0.23 -23.20 -2.18
N ASN A 182 0.44 -21.96 -1.74
CA ASN A 182 1.67 -21.52 -1.06
C ASN A 182 1.47 -21.31 0.46
N TYR A 183 0.34 -21.74 1.00
CA TYR A 183 0.01 -21.55 2.40
C TYR A 183 0.88 -22.43 3.31
N GLN A 184 1.52 -21.80 4.30
CA GLN A 184 2.42 -22.47 5.26
C GLN A 184 1.99 -22.23 6.72
N GLY A 185 0.80 -21.66 6.95
CA GLY A 185 0.31 -21.36 8.30
C GLY A 185 0.97 -20.16 8.97
N ALA A 186 1.73 -19.35 8.22
CA ALA A 186 2.40 -18.18 8.77
C ALA A 186 1.42 -17.09 9.20
N LEU A 187 1.73 -16.33 10.27
CA LEU A 187 0.82 -15.33 10.85
C LEU A 187 0.29 -14.32 9.81
N HIS A 188 1.15 -13.77 8.97
CA HIS A 188 0.74 -12.83 7.92
C HIS A 188 -0.23 -13.43 6.86
N GLN A 189 -0.15 -14.73 6.58
CA GLN A 189 -1.11 -15.42 5.69
C GLN A 189 -2.45 -15.57 6.41
N ASN A 190 -2.41 -15.84 7.71
CA ASN A 190 -3.61 -15.90 8.53
C ASN A 190 -4.33 -14.55 8.60
N ASP A 191 -3.59 -13.46 8.77
CA ASP A 191 -4.11 -12.09 8.73
C ASP A 191 -4.80 -11.81 7.40
N TYR A 192 -4.23 -12.28 6.28
CA TYR A 192 -4.82 -12.10 4.95
C TYR A 192 -6.14 -12.87 4.79
N HIS A 193 -6.21 -14.11 5.29
CA HIS A 193 -7.47 -14.85 5.27
C HIS A 193 -8.56 -14.16 6.11
N GLU A 194 -8.22 -13.62 7.29
CA GLU A 194 -9.16 -12.83 8.09
C GLU A 194 -9.57 -11.53 7.38
N TRP A 195 -8.65 -10.90 6.64
CA TRP A 195 -8.96 -9.75 5.78
C TRP A 195 -9.96 -10.11 4.68
N LEU A 196 -9.79 -11.23 3.98
CA LEU A 196 -10.73 -11.68 2.95
C LEU A 196 -12.12 -11.95 3.54
N ILE A 197 -12.20 -12.59 4.71
CA ILE A 197 -13.47 -12.79 5.42
C ILE A 197 -14.10 -11.45 5.81
N LYS A 198 -13.30 -10.48 6.29
CA LYS A 198 -13.76 -9.11 6.57
C LYS A 198 -14.32 -8.45 5.31
N GLN A 199 -13.60 -8.53 4.19
CA GLN A 199 -14.04 -7.97 2.89
C GLN A 199 -15.37 -8.59 2.44
N ALA A 200 -15.54 -9.91 2.56
CA ALA A 200 -16.79 -10.58 2.22
C ALA A 200 -17.97 -10.12 3.11
N ARG A 201 -17.73 -9.95 4.43
CA ARG A 201 -18.76 -9.51 5.38
C ARG A 201 -19.21 -8.07 5.17
N LEU A 202 -18.40 -7.24 4.53
CA LEU A 202 -18.78 -5.88 4.15
C LEU A 202 -19.72 -5.85 2.93
N ARG A 203 -20.10 -7.01 2.38
CA ARG A 203 -20.97 -7.13 1.20
C ARG A 203 -22.33 -7.71 1.57
N GLN A 204 -23.32 -7.43 0.72
CA GLN A 204 -24.68 -7.94 0.92
C GLN A 204 -24.74 -9.48 0.86
N ASN A 205 -24.00 -10.10 -0.06
CA ASN A 205 -23.97 -11.56 -0.23
C ASN A 205 -22.62 -12.14 0.22
N THR A 206 -22.43 -12.24 1.54
CA THR A 206 -21.20 -12.75 2.15
C THR A 206 -20.83 -14.15 1.63
N ALA A 207 -21.81 -15.06 1.52
CA ALA A 207 -21.57 -16.43 1.10
C ALA A 207 -20.98 -16.52 -0.32
N TYR A 208 -21.52 -15.75 -1.26
CA TYR A 208 -21.01 -15.69 -2.63
C TYR A 208 -19.55 -15.23 -2.69
N TYR A 209 -19.19 -14.16 -1.95
CA TYR A 209 -17.80 -13.67 -1.97
C TYR A 209 -16.82 -14.65 -1.33
N ILE A 210 -17.24 -15.37 -0.29
CA ILE A 210 -16.41 -16.42 0.31
C ILE A 210 -16.21 -17.57 -0.66
N ALA A 211 -17.28 -18.04 -1.33
CA ALA A 211 -17.19 -19.07 -2.37
C ALA A 211 -16.23 -18.64 -3.49
N ARG A 212 -16.39 -17.40 -3.98
CA ARG A 212 -15.49 -16.81 -4.97
C ARG A 212 -14.02 -16.82 -4.54
N PHE A 213 -13.72 -16.48 -3.28
CA PHE A 213 -12.33 -16.51 -2.80
C PHE A 213 -11.76 -17.92 -2.66
N ILE A 214 -12.61 -18.93 -2.45
CA ILE A 214 -12.21 -20.33 -2.48
C ILE A 214 -11.91 -20.74 -3.93
N ASP A 215 -12.80 -20.40 -4.88
CA ASP A 215 -12.62 -20.70 -6.31
C ASP A 215 -11.37 -20.03 -6.91
N GLU A 216 -11.04 -18.81 -6.44
CA GLU A 216 -9.84 -18.09 -6.86
C GLU A 216 -8.54 -18.57 -6.16
N ASP A 217 -8.56 -19.68 -5.42
CA ASP A 217 -7.43 -20.23 -4.66
C ASP A 217 -6.84 -19.27 -3.60
N ARG A 218 -7.69 -18.42 -2.99
CA ARG A 218 -7.26 -17.41 -1.99
C ARG A 218 -7.66 -17.74 -0.55
N LEU A 219 -8.66 -18.60 -0.36
CA LEU A 219 -9.11 -19.06 0.95
C LEU A 219 -9.21 -20.58 0.99
N PRO A 220 -8.57 -21.26 1.97
CA PRO A 220 -8.69 -22.71 2.10
C PRO A 220 -10.03 -23.08 2.74
N LEU A 221 -10.73 -24.05 2.14
CA LEU A 221 -12.06 -24.50 2.56
C LEU A 221 -12.11 -24.93 4.04
N ASP A 222 -11.09 -25.64 4.52
CA ASP A 222 -10.99 -26.12 5.91
C ASP A 222 -10.92 -24.98 6.93
N LYS A 223 -10.32 -23.84 6.54
CA LYS A 223 -10.27 -22.66 7.40
C LYS A 223 -11.61 -21.94 7.43
N VAL A 224 -12.32 -21.94 6.31
CA VAL A 224 -13.66 -21.34 6.23
C VAL A 224 -14.65 -22.13 7.07
N SER A 225 -14.63 -23.47 7.02
CA SER A 225 -15.54 -24.32 7.78
C SER A 225 -15.39 -24.17 9.31
N SER A 226 -14.18 -23.95 9.79
CA SER A 226 -13.90 -23.72 11.22
C SER A 226 -14.23 -22.30 11.70
N ARG A 227 -14.38 -21.33 10.80
CA ARG A 227 -14.51 -19.91 11.13
C ARG A 227 -15.92 -19.35 10.91
N LEU A 228 -16.72 -19.99 10.06
CA LEU A 228 -18.08 -19.56 9.74
C LEU A 228 -19.14 -20.30 10.55
N GLU A 229 -20.28 -19.64 10.73
CA GLU A 229 -21.48 -20.26 11.25
C GLU A 229 -22.00 -21.35 10.29
N PRO A 230 -22.55 -22.48 10.79
CA PRO A 230 -22.96 -23.61 9.95
C PRO A 230 -23.88 -23.25 8.77
N HIS A 231 -24.89 -22.39 9.03
CA HIS A 231 -25.83 -21.94 8.00
C HIS A 231 -25.18 -21.14 6.87
N LEU A 232 -24.16 -20.34 7.19
CA LEU A 232 -23.44 -19.55 6.20
C LEU A 232 -22.51 -20.45 5.38
N PHE A 233 -21.92 -21.47 6.03
CA PHE A 233 -21.09 -22.47 5.35
C PHE A 233 -21.92 -23.30 4.35
N GLU A 234 -23.13 -23.72 4.71
CA GLU A 234 -24.05 -24.40 3.77
C GLU A 234 -24.32 -23.54 2.52
N GLN A 235 -24.58 -22.24 2.69
CA GLN A 235 -24.76 -21.32 1.57
C GLN A 235 -23.49 -21.21 0.70
N VAL A 236 -22.31 -21.13 1.32
CA VAL A 236 -21.03 -21.13 0.58
C VAL A 236 -20.91 -22.40 -0.26
N THR A 237 -21.18 -23.58 0.32
CA THR A 237 -21.08 -24.86 -0.40
C THR A 237 -22.06 -24.95 -1.58
N SER A 238 -23.24 -24.32 -1.47
CA SER A 238 -24.20 -24.24 -2.57
C SER A 238 -23.68 -23.44 -3.77
N TYR A 239 -22.87 -22.40 -3.53
CA TYR A 239 -22.25 -21.61 -4.61
C TYR A 239 -21.06 -22.32 -5.27
N LEU A 240 -20.48 -23.34 -4.63
CA LEU A 240 -19.33 -24.11 -5.15
C LEU A 240 -19.75 -25.32 -6.02
N GLN A 241 -21.05 -25.61 -6.11
CA GLN A 241 -21.62 -26.70 -6.90
C GLN A 241 -22.01 -26.23 -8.31
#